data_AF-A0A674I293-F1
#
_entry.id   AF-A0A674I293-F1
#
_cell.length_a   1.000
_cell.length_b   1.000
_cell.length_c   1.000
_cell.angle_alpha   90.00
_cell.angle_beta   90.00
_cell.angle_gamma   90.00
#
_symmetry.space_group_name_H-M   'P 1'
#
loop_
_entity.id
_entity.type
_entity.pdbx_description
1 polymer ?
#
loop_
_entity_poly.entity_id
_entity_poly.type
_entity_poly.pdbx_seq_one_letter_code
_entity_poly.pdbx_strand_id
1 'polypeptide(L)'
;MSGAEGGARRSQAFRLPGRHGYAVEFSPYLPGRLACAAAQYYGIAGCGTLAVLEQNEAGICLFRSFDWNDGLFDVTWSENNEHVLVTSSGDGSLQIWDTANPTGPLQVYKEHTQEVIEANLKC
;
A
#
# COMPACT_ATOMS: atom_id res chain seq x y z
N MET A 1 -36.29 27.82 7.72
CA MET A 1 -35.93 26.85 6.68
C MET A 1 -34.79 27.43 5.88
N SER A 2 -33.54 27.09 6.22
CA SER A 2 -32.34 27.46 5.47
C SER A 2 -31.67 26.15 5.12
N GLY A 3 -31.67 25.80 3.82
CA GLY A 3 -31.08 24.57 3.33
C GLY A 3 -29.57 24.57 3.56
N ALA A 4 -29.07 23.55 4.24
CA ALA A 4 -27.66 23.23 4.22
C ALA A 4 -27.35 22.58 2.87
N GLU A 5 -26.61 23.28 2.03
CA GLU A 5 -26.04 22.71 0.81
C GLU A 5 -25.10 21.57 1.20
N GLY A 6 -25.55 20.34 0.98
CA GLY A 6 -24.70 19.15 1.04
C GLY A 6 -23.70 19.21 -0.09
N GLY A 7 -22.53 19.81 0.16
CA GLY A 7 -21.40 19.80 -0.74
C GLY A 7 -20.99 18.35 -1.03
N ALA A 8 -21.33 17.87 -2.23
CA ALA A 8 -20.93 16.55 -2.69
C ALA A 8 -19.40 16.46 -2.65
N ARG A 9 -18.85 15.66 -1.73
CA ARG A 9 -17.41 15.39 -1.64
C ARG A 9 -16.97 14.82 -2.98
N ARG A 10 -16.21 15.60 -3.77
CA ARG A 10 -15.65 15.13 -5.04
C ARG A 10 -14.85 13.86 -4.78
N SER A 11 -15.04 12.87 -5.65
CA SER A 11 -14.17 11.69 -5.67
C SER A 11 -12.73 12.15 -5.95
N GLN A 12 -11.85 11.92 -4.98
CA GLN A 12 -10.42 12.12 -5.14
C GLN A 12 -9.82 10.83 -5.72
N ALA A 13 -8.95 10.96 -6.72
CA ALA A 13 -8.29 9.83 -7.36
C ALA A 13 -6.79 10.09 -7.46
N PHE A 14 -6.01 9.11 -7.04
CA PHE A 14 -4.58 9.05 -7.27
C PHE A 14 -4.30 7.99 -8.35
N ARG A 15 -3.36 8.27 -9.26
CA ARG A 15 -2.99 7.37 -10.36
C ARG A 15 -1.50 7.07 -10.25
N LEU A 16 -1.17 5.79 -10.21
CA LEU A 16 0.19 5.29 -10.37
C LEU A 16 0.37 4.84 -11.84
N PRO A 17 1.09 5.60 -12.68
CA PRO A 17 1.23 5.25 -14.09
C PRO A 17 1.88 3.87 -14.28
N GLY A 18 1.31 3.04 -15.15
CA GLY A 18 1.84 1.70 -15.44
C GLY A 18 1.72 0.70 -14.29
N ARG A 19 0.97 1.02 -13.23
CA ARG A 19 0.72 0.13 -12.09
C ARG A 19 -0.77 -0.15 -11.95
N HIS A 20 -1.09 -1.36 -11.51
CA HIS A 20 -2.44 -1.80 -11.17
C HIS A 20 -2.47 -2.06 -9.66
N GLY A 21 -3.40 -1.43 -8.94
CA GLY A 21 -3.56 -1.63 -7.50
C GLY A 21 -4.28 -2.94 -7.20
N TYR A 22 -3.78 -3.70 -6.24
CA TYR A 22 -4.32 -4.99 -5.82
C TYR A 22 -4.93 -4.93 -4.42
N ALA A 23 -4.24 -4.28 -3.49
CA ALA A 23 -4.72 -4.10 -2.13
C ALA A 23 -4.51 -2.65 -1.67
N VAL A 24 -5.37 -2.21 -0.76
CA VAL A 24 -5.28 -0.91 -0.11
C VAL A 24 -5.70 -1.04 1.35
N GLU A 25 -4.91 -0.48 2.26
CA GLU A 25 -5.24 -0.46 3.67
C GLU A 25 -4.97 0.91 4.30
N PHE A 26 -5.93 1.40 5.07
CA PHE A 26 -5.77 2.61 5.88
C PHE A 26 -4.89 2.32 7.10
N SER A 27 -4.01 3.26 7.42
CA SER A 27 -3.23 3.19 8.65
C SER A 27 -4.17 3.18 9.86
N PRO A 28 -3.99 2.25 10.82
CA PRO A 28 -4.78 2.25 12.05
C PRO A 28 -4.39 3.37 13.03
N TYR A 29 -3.25 4.04 12.81
CA TYR A 29 -2.72 5.08 13.70
C TYR A 29 -2.81 6.49 13.15
N LEU A 30 -2.52 6.65 11.86
CA LEU A 30 -2.32 7.95 11.24
C LEU A 30 -3.53 8.31 10.38
N PRO A 31 -4.40 9.23 10.84
CA PRO A 31 -5.60 9.61 10.10
C PRO A 31 -5.24 10.14 8.71
N GLY A 32 -5.88 9.60 7.68
CA GLY A 32 -5.65 9.98 6.30
C GLY A 32 -4.44 9.30 5.64
N ARG A 33 -3.65 8.50 6.36
CA ARG A 33 -2.60 7.67 5.75
C ARG A 33 -3.17 6.34 5.27
N LEU A 34 -2.77 5.93 4.07
CA LEU A 34 -3.12 4.63 3.50
C LEU A 34 -1.96 4.06 2.71
N ALA A 35 -1.88 2.74 2.62
CA ALA A 35 -0.90 2.02 1.82
C ALA A 35 -1.61 1.29 0.69
N CYS A 36 -0.97 1.17 -0.46
CA CYS A 36 -1.49 0.45 -1.62
C CYS A 36 -0.38 -0.43 -2.21
N ALA A 37 -0.66 -1.73 -2.31
CA ALA A 37 0.15 -2.67 -3.08
C ALA A 37 -0.28 -2.62 -4.55
N ALA A 38 0.69 -2.53 -5.45
CA ALA A 38 0.44 -2.48 -6.89
C ALA A 38 1.48 -3.29 -7.66
N ALA A 39 1.12 -3.72 -8.87
CA ALA A 39 2.01 -4.45 -9.77
C ALA A 39 1.99 -3.88 -11.20
N GLN A 40 3.08 -4.06 -11.94
CA GLN A 40 3.15 -3.82 -13.38
C GLN A 40 2.44 -4.95 -14.16
N TYR A 41 2.12 -4.68 -15.43
CA TYR A 41 1.61 -5.66 -16.41
C TYR A 41 0.52 -6.59 -15.84
N TYR A 42 -0.44 -6.02 -15.11
CA TYR A 42 -1.54 -6.77 -14.47
C TYR A 42 -1.07 -7.92 -13.56
N GLY A 43 0.09 -7.79 -12.92
CA GLY A 43 0.62 -8.77 -11.98
C GLY A 43 1.18 -10.04 -12.64
N ILE A 44 1.19 -10.11 -13.97
CA ILE A 44 1.67 -11.28 -14.72
C ILE A 44 3.20 -11.25 -14.87
N ALA A 45 3.79 -10.05 -14.88
CA ALA A 45 5.22 -9.83 -15.02
C ALA A 45 5.62 -8.44 -14.51
N GLY A 46 6.92 -8.22 -14.39
CA GLY A 46 7.50 -6.93 -14.02
C GLY A 46 7.61 -6.75 -12.51
N CYS A 47 7.77 -5.49 -12.08
CA CYS A 47 7.96 -5.17 -10.67
C CYS A 47 6.67 -4.78 -9.95
N GLY A 48 6.70 -4.84 -8.63
CA GLY A 48 5.69 -4.31 -7.74
C GLY A 48 6.08 -2.95 -7.19
N THR A 49 5.09 -2.19 -6.75
CA THR A 49 5.27 -0.93 -6.03
C THR A 49 4.33 -0.89 -4.85
N LEU A 50 4.89 -0.64 -3.68
CA LEU A 50 4.15 -0.22 -2.50
C LEU A 50 4.10 1.30 -2.49
N ALA A 51 2.91 1.88 -2.59
CA ALA A 51 2.68 3.31 -2.48
C ALA A 51 2.03 3.64 -1.14
N VAL A 52 2.69 4.46 -0.33
CA VAL A 52 2.11 5.04 0.88
C VAL A 52 1.59 6.42 0.51
N LEU A 53 0.31 6.65 0.72
CA LEU A 53 -0.42 7.84 0.32
C LEU A 53 -0.91 8.59 1.56
N GLU A 54 -1.11 9.88 1.41
CA GLU A 54 -1.69 10.75 2.42
C GLU A 54 -2.89 11.49 1.82
N GLN A 55 -4.02 11.42 2.53
CA GLN A 55 -5.26 12.07 2.17
C GLN A 55 -5.42 13.34 3.00
N ASN A 56 -5.58 14.46 2.31
CA ASN A 56 -5.86 15.77 2.91
C ASN A 56 -7.05 16.44 2.19
N GLU A 57 -7.40 17.64 2.63
CA GLU A 57 -8.51 18.43 2.05
C GLU A 57 -8.29 18.71 0.55
N ALA A 58 -7.03 18.85 0.12
CA ALA A 58 -6.67 19.15 -1.27
C ALA A 58 -6.69 17.91 -2.17
N GLY A 59 -6.50 16.70 -1.65
CA GLY A 59 -6.38 15.49 -2.46
C GLY A 59 -5.76 14.29 -1.76
N ILE A 60 -5.46 13.28 -2.57
CA ILE A 60 -4.59 12.17 -2.19
C ILE A 60 -3.23 12.43 -2.84
N CYS A 61 -2.17 12.48 -2.05
CA CYS A 61 -0.79 12.65 -2.52
C CYS A 61 0.07 11.45 -2.15
N LEU A 62 1.16 11.25 -2.89
CA LEU A 62 2.17 10.23 -2.59
C LEU A 62 3.04 10.71 -1.43
N PHE A 63 3.08 9.93 -0.35
CA PHE A 63 3.97 10.16 0.79
C PHE A 63 5.29 9.42 0.60
N ARG A 64 5.24 8.12 0.30
CA ARG A 64 6.40 7.25 0.04
C ARG A 64 6.08 6.24 -1.06
N SER A 65 7.12 5.75 -1.72
CA SER A 65 7.03 4.66 -2.68
C SER A 65 8.22 3.72 -2.49
N PHE A 66 7.96 2.42 -2.57
CA PHE A 66 8.96 1.37 -2.50
C PHE A 66 8.74 0.41 -3.67
N ASP A 67 9.79 0.11 -4.41
CA ASP A 67 9.72 -0.84 -5.51
C ASP A 67 10.22 -2.22 -5.06
N TRP A 68 9.58 -3.26 -5.59
CA TRP A 68 9.95 -4.65 -5.39
C TRP A 68 10.14 -5.36 -6.73
N ASN A 69 11.00 -6.38 -6.77
CA ASN A 69 11.41 -7.02 -8.03
C ASN A 69 10.31 -7.88 -8.69
N ASP A 70 9.23 -8.18 -7.97
CA ASP A 70 8.06 -8.91 -8.45
C ASP A 70 6.77 -8.19 -7.99
N GLY A 71 5.61 -8.56 -8.56
CA GLY A 71 4.32 -7.94 -8.28
C GLY A 71 3.94 -8.03 -6.81
N LEU A 72 3.46 -6.91 -6.25
CA LEU A 72 2.91 -6.86 -4.89
C LEU A 72 1.39 -6.98 -4.93
N PHE A 73 0.84 -7.87 -4.12
CA PHE A 73 -0.58 -8.27 -4.19
C PHE A 73 -1.38 -7.91 -2.95
N ASP A 74 -0.76 -7.95 -1.78
CA ASP A 74 -1.40 -7.55 -0.53
C ASP A 74 -0.53 -6.57 0.26
N VAL A 75 -1.17 -5.81 1.15
CA VAL A 75 -0.51 -4.91 2.10
C VAL A 75 -1.25 -4.85 3.42
N THR A 76 -0.52 -4.96 4.52
CA THR A 76 -1.07 -4.77 5.85
C THR A 76 -0.17 -3.95 6.78
N TRP A 77 -0.75 -3.03 7.55
CA TRP A 77 -0.05 -2.27 8.59
C TRP A 77 0.21 -3.12 9.83
N SER A 78 1.35 -2.91 10.47
CA SER A 78 1.64 -3.53 11.76
C SER A 78 0.79 -2.92 12.87
N GLU A 79 0.10 -3.74 13.68
CA GLU A 79 -0.63 -3.30 14.88
C GLU A 79 0.26 -3.01 16.10
N ASN A 80 1.60 -3.08 15.93
CA ASN A 80 2.55 -2.75 16.98
C ASN A 80 3.43 -1.55 16.63
N ASN A 81 3.39 -1.05 15.38
CA ASN A 81 4.24 0.04 14.92
C ASN A 81 3.61 0.80 13.75
N GLU A 82 3.36 2.10 13.95
CA GLU A 82 2.69 2.98 12.99
C GLU A 82 3.45 3.23 11.68
N HIS A 83 4.74 2.90 11.64
CA HIS A 83 5.59 3.09 10.48
C HIS A 83 5.84 1.81 9.70
N VAL A 84 5.51 0.65 10.27
CA VAL A 84 5.83 -0.65 9.71
C VAL A 84 4.61 -1.24 9.00
N LEU A 85 4.87 -1.82 7.83
CA LEU A 85 3.87 -2.56 7.08
C LEU A 85 4.50 -3.71 6.32
N VAL A 86 3.68 -4.68 5.95
CA VAL A 86 4.08 -5.89 5.24
C VAL A 86 3.37 -5.97 3.90
N THR A 87 4.07 -6.38 2.87
CA THR A 87 3.48 -6.72 1.57
C THR A 87 3.73 -8.17 1.23
N SER A 88 2.82 -8.75 0.45
CA SER A 88 3.02 -10.04 -0.18
C SER A 88 3.38 -9.88 -1.67
N SER A 89 4.20 -10.80 -2.16
CA SER A 89 4.77 -10.76 -3.52
C SER A 89 4.50 -12.05 -4.30
N GLY A 90 4.46 -11.94 -5.62
CA GLY A 90 4.33 -13.06 -6.57
C GLY A 90 5.47 -14.07 -6.50
N ASP A 91 6.66 -13.63 -6.09
CA ASP A 91 7.83 -14.49 -5.93
C ASP A 91 7.81 -15.35 -4.65
N GLY A 92 6.69 -15.32 -3.91
CA GLY A 92 6.47 -16.06 -2.66
C GLY A 92 7.10 -15.42 -1.42
N SER A 93 7.62 -14.20 -1.54
CA SER A 93 8.21 -13.50 -0.40
C SER A 93 7.26 -12.49 0.26
N LEU A 94 7.49 -12.26 1.55
CA LEU A 94 6.89 -11.18 2.32
C LEU A 94 7.96 -10.12 2.59
N GLN A 95 7.65 -8.84 2.33
CA GLN A 95 8.57 -7.73 2.58
C GLN A 95 8.04 -6.89 3.73
N ILE A 96 8.90 -6.63 4.72
CA ILE A 96 8.63 -5.68 5.81
C ILE A 96 9.22 -4.34 5.42
N TRP A 97 8.42 -3.28 5.46
CA TRP A 97 8.82 -1.93 5.10
C TRP A 97 8.73 -1.00 6.30
N ASP A 98 9.59 0.01 6.33
CA ASP A 98 9.54 1.11 7.28
C ASP A 98 9.33 2.44 6.54
N THR A 99 8.18 3.08 6.80
CA THR A 99 7.85 4.38 6.21
C THR A 99 8.64 5.53 6.84
N ALA A 100 9.20 5.37 8.03
CA ALA A 100 10.10 6.35 8.64
C ALA A 100 11.51 6.28 8.02
N ASN A 101 11.97 5.09 7.62
CA ASN A 101 13.30 4.86 7.03
C ASN A 101 13.21 4.26 5.60
N PRO A 102 13.15 5.10 4.55
CA PRO A 102 12.87 4.66 3.19
C PRO A 102 14.08 4.13 2.42
N THR A 103 14.92 3.30 3.04
CA THR A 103 16.15 2.76 2.42
C THR A 103 15.95 1.42 1.73
N GLY A 104 14.82 0.76 1.95
CA GLY A 104 14.48 -0.56 1.39
C GLY A 104 13.61 -1.35 2.37
N PRO A 105 13.37 -2.65 2.10
CA PRO A 105 12.70 -3.49 3.08
C PRO A 105 13.61 -3.70 4.28
N LEU A 106 13.07 -3.57 5.49
CA LEU A 106 13.75 -3.91 6.73
C LEU A 106 14.14 -5.39 6.75
N GLN A 107 13.24 -6.23 6.22
CA GLN A 107 13.41 -7.67 6.21
C GLN A 107 12.57 -8.28 5.09
N VAL A 108 13.04 -9.42 4.57
CA VAL A 108 12.34 -10.20 3.55
C VAL A 108 12.27 -11.65 4.05
N TYR A 109 11.06 -12.19 4.13
CA TYR A 109 10.85 -13.60 4.42
C TYR A 109 10.52 -14.33 3.11
N LYS A 110 11.22 -15.43 2.83
CA LYS A 110 11.01 -16.23 1.62
C LYS A 110 10.95 -17.71 1.98
N GLU A 111 9.84 -18.08 2.61
CA GLU A 111 9.57 -19.46 3.02
C GLU A 111 8.64 -20.19 2.03
N HIS A 112 7.81 -19.43 1.29
CA HIS A 112 6.92 -19.98 0.29
C HIS A 112 7.61 -20.09 -1.08
N THR A 113 7.41 -21.22 -1.74
CA THR A 113 7.92 -21.50 -3.10
C THR A 113 6.95 -21.07 -4.20
N GLN A 114 5.79 -20.53 -3.84
CA GLN A 114 4.71 -20.06 -4.72
C GLN A 114 4.15 -18.74 -4.20
N GLU A 115 3.28 -18.10 -4.97
CA GLU A 115 2.66 -16.79 -4.67
C GLU A 115 2.02 -16.73 -3.27
N VAL A 116 2.24 -15.60 -2.56
CA VAL A 116 1.53 -15.31 -1.31
C VAL A 116 0.40 -14.33 -1.61
N ILE A 117 -0.82 -14.84 -1.54
CA ILE A 117 -2.04 -14.13 -1.95
C ILE A 117 -2.60 -13.19 -0.87
N GLU A 118 -2.34 -13.46 0.42
CA GLU A 118 -2.85 -12.63 1.52
C GLU A 118 -1.84 -12.62 2.67
N ALA A 119 -1.63 -11.46 3.26
CA ALA A 119 -0.86 -11.27 4.49
C ALA A 119 -1.71 -10.48 5.49
N ASN A 120 -2.13 -11.12 6.57
CA ASN A 120 -2.94 -10.48 7.62
C ASN A 120 -2.12 -10.36 8.91
N LEU A 121 -1.91 -9.13 9.38
CA LEU A 121 -1.23 -8.83 10.63
C LEU A 121 -2.17 -8.37 11.76
N LYS A 122 -3.48 -8.65 11.64
CA LYS A 122 -4.47 -8.29 12.66
C LYS A 122 -4.54 -9.36 13.73
N CYS A 123 -4.47 -8.96 14.99
CA CYS A 123 -4.62 -9.86 16.13
C CYS A 123 -6.07 -10.36 16.28
#